data_AF-A0A964PM76-F1
#
_entry.id   AF-A0A964PM76-F1
#
_cell.length_a   1.000
_cell.length_b   1.000
_cell.length_c   1.000
_cell.angle_alpha   90.00
_cell.angle_beta   90.00
_cell.angle_gamma   90.00
#
_symmetry.space_group_name_H-M   'P 1'
#
loop_
_entity.id
_entity.type
_entity.pdbx_description
1 polymer ?
#
loop_
_entity_poly.entity_id
_entity_poly.type
_entity_poly.pdbx_seq_one_letter_code
_entity_poly.pdbx_strand_id
1 'polypeptide(L)'
;MWSGDQLIKRMVGGDAASFQPLAQLQPRQMSAKALGSAQVLRIDRRLLDKFLSLANEEVEEKPSSIEVEEFESTGALDWLTSMLQSELFARIPPANIQRLIDTLEAINVTAGEVVIQQGNVGDYYYIVQTGRCEVCRATRAGKQIKLAELGPGDTFGEEALVSNTKRNATVRMLSDGVLGRLTQEHFIELIREPLLRSVSLAKAREMVDAGARWLDVRFPEEHAANGLSRSFNLPLSFLRTRFKELAPEISYVAYCDTGGRSSAAAFLLTQEGYDICFVATSAIDELLTHPIPPIAAPTAAVSPAPAEVPAQATSAQRREAMVDAEVHAQSLAAEVERAHIQIAHAQQLVAEAEAAKREAAEYVAQQVGNERARIQQEEAAVRAKLEEAGRLKNLLEQQHAAASAEAARQRKEHAARAQLAQERIERALQEKEARLEEVFRQQAQQLEQLQVATQQERRSLNDTW
;
A
#
# COMPACT_ATOMS: atom_id res chain seq x y z
N MET A 1 -51.99 -19.25 -11.45
CA MET A 1 -51.88 -20.67 -11.82
C MET A 1 -51.56 -20.74 -13.30
N TRP A 2 -50.34 -21.11 -13.68
CA TRP A 2 -50.05 -21.50 -15.06
C TRP A 2 -50.26 -23.02 -15.12
N SER A 3 -51.19 -23.43 -15.99
CA SER A 3 -51.54 -24.83 -16.22
C SER A 3 -50.44 -25.48 -17.05
N GLY A 4 -49.63 -26.35 -16.44
CA GLY A 4 -48.65 -27.17 -17.19
C GLY A 4 -47.22 -27.24 -16.66
N ASP A 5 -46.92 -26.86 -15.41
CA ASP A 5 -45.57 -27.02 -14.85
C ASP A 5 -45.20 -28.51 -14.70
N GLN A 6 -44.54 -29.06 -15.72
CA GLN A 6 -43.93 -30.38 -15.66
C GLN A 6 -42.64 -30.31 -14.84
N LEU A 7 -42.53 -31.15 -13.81
CA LEU A 7 -41.30 -31.27 -13.03
C LEU A 7 -40.19 -31.84 -13.92
N ILE A 8 -39.23 -31.01 -14.33
CA ILE A 8 -38.12 -31.45 -15.18
C ILE A 8 -37.03 -32.11 -14.34
N LYS A 9 -36.67 -31.52 -13.20
CA LYS A 9 -35.59 -32.04 -12.35
C LYS A 9 -35.71 -31.55 -10.90
N ARG A 10 -35.30 -32.40 -9.95
CA ARG A 10 -35.00 -32.00 -8.57
C ARG A 10 -33.50 -31.86 -8.41
N MET A 11 -33.07 -30.81 -7.71
CA MET A 11 -31.66 -30.51 -7.50
C MET A 11 -31.45 -30.26 -6.02
N VAL A 12 -30.33 -30.73 -5.49
CA VAL A 12 -29.84 -30.43 -4.15
C VAL A 12 -28.59 -29.56 -4.30
N GLY A 13 -28.36 -28.63 -3.35
CA GLY A 13 -27.14 -27.82 -3.36
C GLY A 13 -25.89 -28.71 -3.29
N GLY A 14 -24.91 -28.46 -4.16
CA GLY A 14 -23.69 -29.25 -4.26
C GLY A 14 -23.71 -30.37 -5.30
N ASP A 15 -24.88 -30.73 -5.85
CA ASP A 15 -24.94 -31.67 -6.97
C ASP A 15 -24.32 -31.08 -8.24
N ALA A 16 -23.74 -31.92 -9.10
CA ALA A 16 -23.25 -31.54 -10.43
C ALA A 16 -24.30 -30.78 -11.26
N ALA A 17 -25.58 -31.06 -11.03
CA ALA A 17 -26.71 -30.40 -11.66
C ALA A 17 -26.89 -28.93 -11.22
N SER A 18 -26.50 -28.58 -9.99
CA SER A 18 -26.61 -27.20 -9.46
C SER A 18 -25.59 -26.24 -10.05
N PHE A 19 -24.53 -26.77 -10.68
CA PHE A 19 -23.49 -25.98 -11.38
C PHE A 19 -23.83 -25.67 -12.83
N GLN A 20 -24.98 -26.13 -13.33
CA GLN A 20 -25.44 -25.88 -14.69
C GLN A 20 -26.54 -24.81 -14.71
N PRO A 21 -26.55 -23.90 -15.70
CA PRO A 21 -27.62 -22.92 -15.83
C PRO A 21 -28.97 -23.63 -16.02
N LEU A 22 -30.01 -23.12 -15.33
CA LEU A 22 -31.38 -23.65 -15.42
C LEU A 22 -31.90 -23.78 -16.86
N ALA A 23 -31.50 -22.86 -17.75
CA ALA A 23 -31.76 -22.92 -19.19
C ALA A 23 -30.65 -22.16 -19.92
N GLN A 24 -30.16 -22.66 -21.06
CA GLN A 24 -29.08 -21.98 -21.80
C GLN A 24 -29.52 -20.65 -22.42
N LEU A 25 -30.80 -20.53 -22.81
CA LEU A 25 -31.35 -19.37 -23.51
C LEU A 25 -31.96 -18.35 -22.55
N GLN A 26 -31.84 -17.08 -22.94
CA GLN A 26 -32.53 -15.93 -22.32
C GLN A 26 -33.62 -15.43 -23.28
N PRO A 27 -34.84 -15.09 -22.79
CA PRO A 27 -35.31 -15.20 -21.41
C PRO A 27 -35.42 -16.68 -20.97
N ARG A 28 -35.20 -16.93 -19.67
CA ARG A 28 -35.16 -18.30 -19.12
C ARG A 28 -36.48 -19.01 -19.39
N GLN A 29 -36.41 -20.17 -20.05
CA GLN A 29 -37.58 -20.99 -20.37
C GLN A 29 -38.02 -21.91 -19.23
N MET A 30 -37.23 -21.96 -18.15
CA MET A 30 -37.45 -22.85 -17.01
C MET A 30 -37.44 -22.04 -15.71
N SER A 31 -38.33 -22.42 -14.79
CA SER A 31 -38.47 -21.80 -13.47
C SER A 31 -37.99 -22.76 -12.39
N ALA A 32 -37.30 -22.24 -11.38
CA ALA A 32 -36.93 -22.99 -10.19
C ALA A 32 -37.80 -22.57 -9.00
N LYS A 33 -38.29 -23.54 -8.23
CA LYS A 33 -39.08 -23.32 -7.02
C LYS A 33 -38.47 -24.07 -5.86
N ALA A 34 -38.22 -23.36 -4.76
CA ALA A 34 -37.79 -23.99 -3.51
C ALA A 34 -38.91 -24.87 -2.95
N LEU A 35 -38.59 -26.11 -2.60
CA LEU A 35 -39.53 -27.07 -2.02
C LEU A 35 -39.58 -26.98 -0.48
N GLY A 36 -38.60 -26.33 0.13
CA GLY A 36 -38.49 -26.05 1.56
C GLY A 36 -37.67 -24.78 1.78
N SER A 37 -37.27 -24.52 3.03
CA SER A 37 -36.32 -23.44 3.32
C SER A 37 -34.99 -23.74 2.62
N ALA A 38 -34.48 -22.78 1.86
CA ALA A 38 -33.24 -22.92 1.11
C ALA A 38 -32.44 -21.62 1.21
N GLN A 39 -31.14 -21.76 1.41
CA GLN A 39 -30.20 -20.66 1.25
C GLN A 39 -29.67 -20.68 -0.19
N VAL A 40 -29.58 -19.52 -0.82
CA VAL A 40 -29.11 -19.39 -2.20
C VAL A 40 -28.04 -18.30 -2.28
N LEU A 41 -26.94 -18.61 -2.96
CA LEU A 41 -25.93 -17.63 -3.31
C LEU A 41 -26.38 -16.91 -4.59
N ARG A 42 -26.45 -15.57 -4.55
CA ARG A 42 -26.79 -14.75 -5.72
C ARG A 42 -25.57 -13.97 -6.17
N ILE A 43 -25.08 -14.28 -7.37
CA ILE A 43 -23.99 -13.57 -8.03
C ILE A 43 -24.57 -12.70 -9.16
N ASP A 44 -24.14 -11.45 -9.24
CA ASP A 44 -24.50 -10.58 -10.37
C ASP A 44 -23.92 -11.11 -11.68
N ARG A 45 -24.66 -11.02 -12.77
CA ARG A 45 -24.23 -11.56 -14.07
C ARG A 45 -22.92 -10.94 -14.54
N ARG A 46 -22.73 -9.62 -14.39
CA ARG A 46 -21.50 -8.95 -14.83
C ARG A 46 -20.31 -9.43 -14.03
N LEU A 47 -20.51 -9.69 -12.74
CA LEU A 47 -19.48 -10.22 -11.85
C LEU A 47 -19.12 -11.67 -12.21
N LEU A 48 -20.12 -12.51 -12.50
CA LEU A 48 -19.91 -13.88 -12.96
C LEU A 48 -19.17 -13.92 -14.31
N ASP A 49 -19.57 -13.09 -15.27
CA ASP A 49 -18.93 -13.00 -16.58
C ASP A 49 -17.45 -12.57 -16.44
N LYS A 50 -17.14 -11.65 -15.51
CA LYS A 50 -15.76 -11.28 -15.16
C LYS A 50 -14.98 -12.48 -14.60
N PHE A 51 -15.51 -13.18 -13.59
CA PHE A 51 -14.84 -14.35 -13.01
C PHE A 51 -14.57 -15.45 -14.04
N LEU A 52 -15.53 -15.74 -14.92
CA LEU A 52 -15.37 -16.73 -15.98
C LEU A 52 -14.40 -16.29 -17.08
N SER A 53 -14.30 -15.00 -17.38
CA SER A 53 -13.30 -14.48 -18.32
C SER A 53 -11.88 -14.55 -17.77
N LEU A 54 -11.70 -14.36 -16.46
CA LEU A 54 -10.41 -14.42 -15.77
C LEU A 54 -9.88 -15.84 -15.60
N ALA A 55 -10.76 -16.84 -15.54
CA ALA A 55 -10.40 -18.25 -15.41
C ALA A 55 -9.91 -18.91 -16.72
N ASN A 56 -10.00 -18.20 -17.85
CA ASN A 56 -9.66 -18.73 -19.17
C ASN A 56 -8.23 -18.41 -19.64
N GLU A 57 -7.44 -17.65 -18.86
CA GLU A 57 -6.01 -17.47 -19.11
C GLU A 57 -5.24 -18.66 -18.50
N GLU A 58 -4.99 -19.69 -19.30
CA GLU A 58 -3.98 -20.77 -19.16
C GLU A 58 -3.40 -21.04 -17.74
N VAL A 59 -4.24 -21.36 -16.76
CA VAL A 59 -3.78 -21.95 -15.48
C VAL A 59 -3.83 -23.48 -15.63
N GLU A 60 -2.64 -24.12 -15.68
CA GLU A 60 -2.48 -25.58 -15.82
C GLU A 60 -3.03 -26.39 -14.62
N GLU A 61 -3.36 -25.75 -13.51
CA GLU A 61 -3.96 -26.39 -12.34
C GLU A 61 -5.45 -26.07 -12.27
N LYS A 62 -6.28 -27.00 -12.77
CA LYS A 62 -7.71 -27.02 -12.41
C LYS A 62 -7.83 -27.27 -10.92
N PRO A 63 -8.42 -26.36 -10.10
CA PRO A 63 -8.73 -26.69 -8.72
C PRO A 63 -9.75 -27.83 -8.72
N SER A 64 -9.36 -28.98 -8.18
CA SER A 64 -10.13 -30.23 -8.20
C SER A 64 -11.35 -30.23 -7.28
N SER A 65 -11.56 -29.17 -6.50
CA SER A 65 -12.77 -28.95 -5.72
C SER A 65 -12.81 -27.50 -5.26
N ILE A 66 -13.89 -26.80 -5.59
CA ILE A 66 -14.24 -25.57 -4.89
C ILE A 66 -14.95 -26.04 -3.62
N GLU A 67 -14.22 -26.14 -2.51
CA GLU A 67 -14.83 -26.32 -1.20
C GLU A 67 -15.52 -25.00 -0.82
N VAL A 68 -16.85 -25.02 -0.78
CA VAL A 68 -17.64 -23.89 -0.29
C VAL A 68 -17.80 -24.09 1.21
N GLU A 69 -16.97 -23.43 2.02
CA GLU A 69 -17.25 -23.29 3.44
C GLU A 69 -18.47 -22.37 3.62
N GLU A 70 -19.46 -22.83 4.39
CA GLU A 70 -20.58 -22.01 4.84
C GLU A 70 -20.05 -20.93 5.80
N PHE A 71 -19.73 -19.75 5.26
CA PHE A 71 -19.52 -18.57 6.10
C PHE A 71 -20.86 -18.14 6.68
N GLU A 72 -20.98 -18.19 8.02
CA GLU A 72 -22.10 -17.57 8.72
C GLU A 72 -22.25 -16.12 8.25
N SER A 73 -23.47 -15.79 7.82
CA SER A 73 -23.89 -14.48 7.31
C SER A 73 -23.79 -13.40 8.40
N THR A 74 -22.57 -12.99 8.71
CA THR A 74 -22.24 -11.89 9.62
C THR A 74 -21.00 -11.18 9.10
N GLY A 75 -21.17 -10.18 8.23
CA GLY A 75 -20.18 -9.15 7.88
C GLY A 75 -18.91 -9.56 7.11
N ALA A 76 -18.47 -10.82 7.19
CA ALA A 76 -17.23 -11.29 6.57
C ALA A 76 -17.26 -11.28 5.04
N LEU A 77 -18.44 -11.44 4.43
CA LEU A 77 -18.60 -11.44 2.97
C LEU A 77 -18.63 -10.02 2.37
N ASP A 78 -19.00 -9.01 3.16
CA ASP A 78 -19.27 -7.66 2.65
C ASP A 78 -17.97 -6.90 2.34
N TRP A 79 -16.94 -7.04 3.18
CA TRP A 79 -15.66 -6.35 2.96
C TRP A 79 -14.86 -6.99 1.83
N LEU A 80 -14.82 -8.33 1.73
CA LEU A 80 -14.14 -9.02 0.66
C LEU A 80 -14.80 -8.71 -0.68
N THR A 81 -16.13 -8.69 -0.73
CA THR A 81 -16.87 -8.27 -1.93
C THR A 81 -16.55 -6.82 -2.30
N SER A 82 -16.56 -5.90 -1.33
CA SER A 82 -16.23 -4.48 -1.56
C SER A 82 -14.80 -4.30 -2.05
N MET A 83 -13.86 -5.04 -1.46
CA MET A 83 -12.45 -5.06 -1.85
C MET A 83 -12.28 -5.57 -3.30
N LEU A 84 -12.86 -6.72 -3.64
CA LEU A 84 -12.80 -7.31 -4.98
C LEU A 84 -13.51 -6.46 -6.05
N GLN A 85 -14.46 -5.60 -5.64
CA GLN A 85 -15.11 -4.65 -6.54
C GLN A 85 -14.27 -3.40 -6.82
N SER A 86 -13.23 -3.13 -6.05
CA SER A 86 -12.36 -1.97 -6.29
C SER A 86 -11.51 -2.15 -7.55
N GLU A 87 -11.22 -1.03 -8.22
CA GLU A 87 -10.41 -0.98 -9.44
C GLU A 87 -8.98 -1.50 -9.24
N LEU A 88 -8.45 -1.42 -8.00
CA LEU A 88 -7.16 -1.98 -7.66
C LEU A 88 -7.15 -3.51 -7.81
N PHE A 89 -8.07 -4.20 -7.15
CA PHE A 89 -8.09 -5.66 -7.12
C PHE A 89 -8.55 -6.27 -8.45
N ALA A 90 -9.26 -5.51 -9.29
CA ALA A 90 -9.59 -5.92 -10.66
C ALA A 90 -8.35 -6.08 -11.57
N ARG A 91 -7.22 -5.45 -11.22
CA ARG A 91 -5.97 -5.45 -12.00
C ARG A 91 -4.91 -6.41 -11.44
N ILE A 92 -5.20 -7.09 -10.32
CA ILE A 92 -4.31 -8.05 -9.69
C ILE A 92 -4.62 -9.45 -10.24
N PRO A 93 -3.60 -10.25 -10.59
CA PRO A 93 -3.82 -11.63 -11.03
C PRO A 93 -4.60 -12.46 -9.99
N PRO A 94 -5.55 -13.32 -10.41
CA PRO A 94 -6.35 -14.11 -9.47
C PRO A 94 -5.55 -14.96 -8.49
N ALA A 95 -4.43 -15.55 -8.94
CA ALA A 95 -3.52 -16.32 -8.09
C ALA A 95 -2.92 -15.47 -6.94
N ASN A 96 -2.64 -14.19 -7.20
CA ASN A 96 -2.15 -13.27 -6.18
C ASN A 96 -3.24 -12.89 -5.19
N ILE A 97 -4.49 -12.79 -5.63
CA ILE A 97 -5.65 -12.52 -4.75
C ILE A 97 -5.83 -13.67 -3.75
N GLN A 98 -5.76 -14.92 -4.21
CA GLN A 98 -5.87 -16.09 -3.32
C GLN A 98 -4.74 -16.09 -2.28
N ARG A 99 -3.48 -15.95 -2.73
CA ARG A 99 -2.32 -15.86 -1.82
C ARG A 99 -2.43 -14.68 -0.84
N LEU A 100 -2.99 -13.56 -1.28
CA LEU A 100 -3.22 -12.40 -0.43
C LEU A 100 -4.22 -12.71 0.68
N ILE A 101 -5.33 -13.38 0.36
CA ILE A 101 -6.33 -13.79 1.36
C ILE A 101 -5.70 -14.76 2.37
N ASP A 102 -4.92 -15.73 1.90
CA ASP A 102 -4.27 -16.73 2.75
C ASP A 102 -3.19 -16.15 3.68
N THR A 103 -2.55 -15.05 3.28
CA THR A 103 -1.49 -14.38 4.06
C THR A 103 -1.97 -13.18 4.87
N LEU A 104 -3.26 -12.84 4.79
CA LEU A 104 -3.85 -11.72 5.51
C LEU A 104 -4.05 -12.06 6.99
N GLU A 105 -3.41 -11.31 7.88
CA GLU A 105 -3.56 -11.51 9.32
C GLU A 105 -4.68 -10.62 9.87
N ALA A 106 -5.70 -11.21 10.50
CA ALA A 106 -6.75 -10.44 11.17
C ALA A 106 -6.27 -9.88 12.52
N ILE A 107 -6.46 -8.59 12.74
CA ILE A 107 -6.19 -7.89 14.01
C ILE A 107 -7.45 -7.18 14.51
N ASN A 108 -7.76 -7.37 15.79
CA ASN A 108 -8.86 -6.68 16.47
C ASN A 108 -8.36 -5.32 16.98
N VAL A 109 -9.15 -4.27 16.76
CA VAL A 109 -8.83 -2.90 17.13
C VAL A 109 -10.04 -2.20 17.76
N THR A 110 -9.78 -1.28 18.67
CA THR A 110 -10.81 -0.58 19.46
C THR A 110 -10.98 0.88 19.05
N ALA A 111 -12.15 1.46 19.29
CA ALA A 111 -12.42 2.87 19.03
C ALA A 111 -11.39 3.78 19.72
N GLY A 112 -10.81 4.73 18.98
CA GLY A 112 -9.76 5.62 19.45
C GLY A 112 -8.34 5.09 19.30
N GLU A 113 -8.16 3.80 19.00
CA GLU A 113 -6.85 3.19 18.80
C GLU A 113 -6.12 3.74 17.58
N VAL A 114 -4.83 4.04 17.72
CA VAL A 114 -3.99 4.55 16.63
C VAL A 114 -3.27 3.38 15.97
N VAL A 115 -3.71 3.02 14.76
CA VAL A 115 -3.17 1.90 13.98
C VAL A 115 -1.88 2.29 13.28
N ILE A 116 -1.84 3.49 12.71
CA ILE A 116 -0.65 4.06 12.07
C ILE A 116 -0.40 5.43 12.70
N GLN A 117 0.86 5.70 13.07
CA GLN A 117 1.29 7.00 13.53
C GLN A 117 2.16 7.69 12.48
N GLN A 118 1.83 8.94 12.14
CA GLN A 118 2.64 9.75 11.24
C GLN A 118 4.10 9.84 11.73
N GLY A 119 5.04 9.67 10.81
CA GLY A 119 6.49 9.72 11.07
C GLY A 119 7.11 8.37 11.42
N ASN A 120 6.32 7.33 11.70
CA ASN A 120 6.84 5.99 11.93
C ASN A 120 7.30 5.33 10.63
N VAL A 121 8.03 4.22 10.74
CA VAL A 121 8.35 3.36 9.59
C VAL A 121 7.08 2.62 9.14
N GLY A 122 7.02 2.29 7.86
CA GLY A 122 5.92 1.52 7.29
C GLY A 122 6.28 0.04 7.21
N ASP A 123 5.53 -0.79 7.92
CA ASP A 123 5.85 -2.22 8.05
C ASP A 123 4.72 -3.12 7.53
N TYR A 124 3.47 -2.62 7.55
CA TYR A 124 2.27 -3.34 7.13
C TYR A 124 1.35 -2.49 6.24
N TYR A 125 0.63 -3.17 5.37
CA TYR A 125 -0.53 -2.67 4.63
C TYR A 125 -1.81 -3.17 5.32
N TYR A 126 -2.88 -2.38 5.32
CA TYR A 126 -4.10 -2.70 6.04
C TYR A 126 -5.34 -2.61 5.16
N ILE A 127 -6.29 -3.50 5.45
CA ILE A 127 -7.62 -3.57 4.84
C ILE A 127 -8.64 -3.52 5.96
N VAL A 128 -9.63 -2.64 5.87
CA VAL A 128 -10.72 -2.57 6.86
C VAL A 128 -11.70 -3.71 6.58
N GLN A 129 -11.78 -4.69 7.49
CA GLN A 129 -12.79 -5.75 7.39
C GLN A 129 -14.10 -5.31 8.04
N THR A 130 -14.00 -4.70 9.23
CA THR A 130 -15.15 -4.12 9.94
C THR A 130 -14.74 -2.86 10.68
N GLY A 131 -15.71 -1.98 10.98
CA GLY A 131 -15.48 -0.71 11.67
C GLY A 131 -15.20 0.47 10.75
N ARG A 132 -14.80 1.61 11.33
CA ARG A 132 -14.43 2.83 10.60
C ARG A 132 -13.16 3.45 11.15
N CYS A 133 -12.38 4.08 10.28
CA CYS A 133 -11.12 4.74 10.62
C CYS A 133 -11.13 6.19 10.11
N GLU A 134 -10.42 7.09 10.78
CA GLU A 134 -10.09 8.40 10.23
C GLU A 134 -8.59 8.51 9.91
N VAL A 135 -8.29 9.20 8.83
CA VAL A 135 -6.93 9.54 8.42
C VAL A 135 -6.69 11.02 8.71
N CYS A 136 -5.70 11.33 9.55
CA CYS A 136 -5.38 12.69 9.97
C CYS A 136 -3.90 12.98 9.75
N ARG A 137 -3.58 14.19 9.30
CA ARG A 137 -2.19 14.66 9.13
C ARG A 137 -1.90 15.84 10.03
N ALA A 138 -0.82 15.76 10.79
CA ALA A 138 -0.28 16.89 11.54
C ALA A 138 0.50 17.81 10.60
N THR A 139 0.17 19.10 10.63
CA THR A 139 0.93 20.16 9.96
C THR A 139 2.19 20.54 10.75
N ARG A 140 3.14 21.25 10.12
CA ARG A 140 4.32 21.80 10.82
C ARG A 140 3.97 22.71 12.00
N ALA A 141 2.78 23.30 12.01
CA ALA A 141 2.24 24.12 13.09
C ALA A 141 1.52 23.31 14.20
N GLY A 142 1.57 21.98 14.15
CA GLY A 142 0.93 21.09 15.14
C GLY A 142 -0.58 20.89 14.97
N LYS A 143 -1.23 21.61 14.04
CA LYS A 143 -2.66 21.42 13.75
C LYS A 143 -2.91 20.10 13.02
N GLN A 144 -3.85 19.30 13.52
CA GLN A 144 -4.35 18.07 12.88
C GLN A 144 -5.39 18.41 11.81
N ILE A 145 -5.22 17.88 10.61
CA ILE A 145 -6.16 18.01 9.48
C ILE A 145 -6.71 16.62 9.16
N LYS A 146 -8.04 16.44 9.21
CA LYS A 146 -8.71 15.23 8.73
C LYS A 146 -8.63 15.18 7.20
N LEU A 147 -8.09 14.10 6.67
CA LEU A 147 -7.91 13.86 5.24
C LEU A 147 -9.05 13.00 4.67
N ALA A 148 -9.41 11.92 5.38
CA ALA A 148 -10.41 10.96 4.93
C ALA A 148 -11.03 10.20 6.10
N GLU A 149 -12.14 9.52 5.83
CA GLU A 149 -12.73 8.50 6.66
C GLU A 149 -12.83 7.22 5.83
N LEU A 150 -12.47 6.08 6.42
CA LEU A 150 -12.37 4.78 5.77
C LEU A 150 -13.34 3.81 6.44
N GLY A 151 -13.97 2.93 5.65
CA GLY A 151 -14.89 1.90 6.09
C GLY A 151 -14.57 0.52 5.49
N PRO A 152 -15.45 -0.47 5.68
CA PRO A 152 -15.21 -1.84 5.22
C PRO A 152 -14.90 -1.92 3.72
N GLY A 153 -13.83 -2.63 3.36
CA GLY A 153 -13.31 -2.74 1.99
C GLY A 153 -12.26 -1.68 1.62
N ASP A 154 -12.19 -0.56 2.35
CA ASP A 154 -11.16 0.45 2.14
C ASP A 154 -9.79 -0.05 2.65
N THR A 155 -8.73 0.50 2.07
CA THR A 155 -7.36 0.10 2.37
C THR A 155 -6.48 1.29 2.69
N PHE A 156 -5.41 1.07 3.47
CA PHE A 156 -4.51 2.14 3.87
C PHE A 156 -3.13 1.63 4.26
N GLY A 157 -2.16 2.55 4.27
CA GLY A 157 -0.78 2.25 4.66
C GLY A 157 0.12 1.79 3.52
N GLU A 158 -0.36 1.84 2.28
CA GLU A 158 0.38 1.55 1.06
C GLU A 158 1.52 2.54 0.81
N GLU A 159 1.32 3.83 1.09
CA GLU A 159 2.19 4.88 0.56
C GLU A 159 3.63 4.72 1.06
N ALA A 160 3.80 4.53 2.37
CA ALA A 160 5.09 4.29 3.00
C ALA A 160 5.81 3.04 2.45
N LEU A 161 5.05 2.00 2.07
CA LEU A 161 5.60 0.76 1.55
C LEU A 161 6.02 0.89 0.09
N VAL A 162 5.26 1.64 -0.71
CA VAL A 162 5.55 1.85 -2.15
C VAL A 162 6.72 2.81 -2.35
N SER A 163 6.81 3.88 -1.55
CA SER A 163 7.88 4.90 -1.65
C SER A 163 9.09 4.63 -0.77
N ASN A 164 9.05 3.60 0.08
CA ASN A 164 10.07 3.32 1.10
C ASN A 164 10.35 4.56 1.99
N THR A 165 9.29 5.25 2.40
CA THR A 165 9.36 6.45 3.25
C THR A 165 8.63 6.23 4.58
N LYS A 166 8.80 7.17 5.52
CA LYS A 166 8.01 7.19 6.76
C LYS A 166 6.52 7.40 6.46
N ARG A 167 5.66 6.96 7.40
CA ARG A 167 4.20 7.16 7.39
C ARG A 167 3.89 8.66 7.29
N ASN A 168 3.06 9.02 6.31
CA ASN A 168 2.73 10.41 6.00
C ASN A 168 1.55 10.98 6.81
N ALA A 169 0.72 10.11 7.38
CA ALA A 169 -0.47 10.45 8.16
C ALA A 169 -0.67 9.45 9.30
N THR A 170 -1.46 9.86 10.29
CA THR A 170 -1.94 9.03 11.38
C THR A 170 -3.30 8.44 10.99
N VAL A 171 -3.50 7.14 11.23
CA VAL A 171 -4.79 6.46 11.07
C VAL A 171 -5.28 6.02 12.44
N ARG A 172 -6.50 6.42 12.79
CA ARG A 172 -7.13 6.13 14.09
C ARG A 172 -8.50 5.53 13.90
N MET A 173 -8.84 4.53 14.70
CA MET A 173 -10.17 3.92 14.70
C MET A 173 -11.22 4.89 15.25
N LEU A 174 -12.37 4.99 14.57
CA LEU A 174 -13.57 5.70 15.02
C LEU A 174 -14.57 4.77 15.72
N SER A 175 -14.50 3.48 15.44
CA SER A 175 -15.30 2.43 16.07
C SER A 175 -14.44 1.19 16.29
N ASP A 176 -14.91 0.28 17.14
CA ASP A 176 -14.35 -1.07 17.22
C ASP A 176 -14.45 -1.76 15.84
N GLY A 177 -13.49 -2.64 15.55
CA GLY A 177 -13.43 -3.29 14.26
C GLY A 177 -12.31 -4.32 14.13
N VAL A 178 -12.23 -4.89 12.94
CA VAL A 178 -11.21 -5.86 12.55
C VAL A 178 -10.52 -5.34 11.29
N LEU A 179 -9.20 -5.39 11.29
CA LEU A 179 -8.38 -5.07 10.14
C LEU A 179 -7.65 -6.32 9.66
N GLY A 180 -7.57 -6.53 8.36
CA GLY A 180 -6.59 -7.44 7.78
C GLY A 180 -5.29 -6.70 7.57
N ARG A 181 -4.17 -7.24 8.05
CA ARG A 181 -2.83 -6.69 7.80
C ARG A 181 -2.00 -7.63 6.94
N LEU A 182 -1.20 -7.04 6.05
CA LEU A 182 -0.28 -7.72 5.14
C LEU A 182 1.12 -7.15 5.34
N THR A 183 2.15 -7.99 5.37
CA THR A 183 3.54 -7.52 5.53
C THR A 183 4.00 -6.72 4.31
N GLN A 184 5.05 -5.91 4.46
CA GLN A 184 5.65 -5.16 3.36
C GLN A 184 6.06 -6.08 2.20
N GLU A 185 6.66 -7.23 2.49
CA GLU A 185 7.15 -8.17 1.48
C GLU A 185 6.00 -8.72 0.64
N HIS A 186 4.95 -9.24 1.30
CA HIS A 186 3.78 -9.75 0.60
C HIS A 186 3.01 -8.65 -0.14
N PHE A 187 2.94 -7.44 0.41
CA PHE A 187 2.36 -6.29 -0.28
C PHE A 187 3.11 -5.99 -1.59
N ILE A 188 4.44 -6.00 -1.55
CA ILE A 188 5.26 -5.73 -2.73
C ILE A 188 5.03 -6.80 -3.80
N GLU A 189 5.14 -8.08 -3.44
CA GLU A 189 5.02 -9.21 -4.35
C GLU A 189 3.59 -9.35 -4.93
N LEU A 190 2.58 -9.29 -4.07
CA LEU A 190 1.21 -9.67 -4.44
C LEU A 190 0.41 -8.51 -5.05
N ILE A 191 0.70 -7.26 -4.63
CA ILE A 191 -0.08 -6.08 -5.01
C ILE A 191 0.76 -5.12 -5.85
N ARG A 192 1.92 -4.70 -5.36
CA ARG A 192 2.68 -3.61 -5.99
C ARG A 192 3.27 -4.01 -7.34
N GLU A 193 3.99 -5.12 -7.42
CA GLU A 193 4.68 -5.56 -8.64
C GLU A 193 3.74 -5.81 -9.82
N PRO A 194 2.58 -6.49 -9.65
CA PRO A 194 1.64 -6.68 -10.75
C PRO A 194 0.99 -5.38 -11.25
N LEU A 195 0.81 -4.39 -10.37
CA LEU A 195 0.12 -3.14 -10.70
C LEU A 195 1.03 -2.07 -11.28
N LEU A 196 2.31 -2.08 -10.93
CA LEU A 196 3.25 -1.03 -11.28
C LEU A 196 4.00 -1.33 -12.58
N ARG A 197 3.76 -0.51 -13.59
CA ARG A 197 4.52 -0.53 -14.85
C ARG A 197 5.71 0.43 -14.78
N SER A 198 6.90 -0.12 -14.55
CA SER A 198 8.14 0.65 -14.66
C SER A 198 8.56 0.75 -16.12
N VAL A 199 9.04 1.92 -16.53
CA VAL A 199 9.57 2.17 -17.88
C VAL A 199 10.97 2.77 -17.80
N SER A 200 11.81 2.46 -18.78
CA SER A 200 13.11 3.12 -18.94
C SER A 200 12.91 4.58 -19.38
N LEU A 201 13.91 5.42 -19.11
CA LEU A 201 13.88 6.83 -19.48
C LEU A 201 13.71 7.03 -20.99
N ALA A 202 14.41 6.23 -21.80
CA ALA A 202 14.27 6.25 -23.26
C ALA A 202 12.83 5.96 -23.69
N LYS A 203 12.20 4.92 -23.10
CA LYS A 203 10.82 4.56 -23.44
C LYS A 203 9.81 5.60 -22.95
N ALA A 204 10.04 6.15 -21.77
CA ALA A 204 9.24 7.24 -21.22
C ALA A 204 9.25 8.47 -22.15
N ARG A 205 10.40 8.80 -22.75
CA ARG A 205 10.51 9.90 -23.72
C ARG A 205 9.72 9.62 -25.00
N GLU A 206 9.82 8.42 -25.56
CA GLU A 206 9.01 8.00 -26.70
C GLU A 206 7.51 8.09 -26.41
N MET A 207 7.07 7.70 -25.20
CA MET A 207 5.68 7.80 -24.80
C MET A 207 5.20 9.24 -24.75
N VAL A 208 6.03 10.16 -24.23
CA VAL A 208 5.70 11.59 -24.19
C VAL A 208 5.67 12.20 -25.59
N ASP A 209 6.60 11.81 -26.46
CA ASP A 209 6.61 12.22 -27.87
C ASP A 209 5.38 11.67 -28.62
N ALA A 210 4.84 10.52 -28.21
CA ALA A 210 3.60 9.93 -28.72
C ALA A 210 2.31 10.52 -28.10
N GLY A 211 2.42 11.47 -27.16
CA GLY A 211 1.28 12.19 -26.59
C GLY A 211 1.05 12.00 -25.09
N ALA A 212 1.86 11.21 -24.38
CA ALA A 212 1.81 11.11 -22.93
C ALA A 212 2.32 12.40 -22.25
N ARG A 213 1.99 12.62 -20.98
CA ARG A 213 2.41 13.82 -20.23
C ARG A 213 3.27 13.50 -19.02
N TRP A 214 4.35 14.25 -18.84
CA TRP A 214 5.18 14.18 -17.64
C TRP A 214 4.41 14.67 -16.40
N LEU A 215 4.43 13.89 -15.33
CA LEU A 215 3.87 14.21 -14.02
C LEU A 215 5.01 14.32 -13.01
N ASP A 216 5.28 15.53 -12.52
CA ASP A 216 6.27 15.79 -11.47
C ASP A 216 5.59 15.71 -10.10
N VAL A 217 5.97 14.71 -9.30
CA VAL A 217 5.33 14.46 -7.99
C VAL A 217 6.14 14.99 -6.80
N ARG A 218 7.13 15.83 -7.08
CA ARG A 218 7.96 16.53 -6.10
C ARG A 218 7.29 17.81 -5.61
N PHE A 219 7.85 18.44 -4.58
CA PHE A 219 7.35 19.72 -4.09
C PHE A 219 7.55 20.84 -5.14
N PRO A 220 6.69 21.88 -5.15
CA PRO A 220 6.79 22.95 -6.13
C PRO A 220 8.14 23.66 -6.15
N GLU A 221 8.82 23.75 -4.99
CA GLU A 221 10.15 24.34 -4.86
C GLU A 221 11.23 23.50 -5.57
N GLU A 222 11.13 22.17 -5.48
CA GLU A 222 12.01 21.23 -6.18
C GLU A 222 11.76 21.29 -7.70
N HIS A 223 10.49 21.34 -8.09
CA HIS A 223 10.10 21.48 -9.48
C HIS A 223 10.56 22.81 -10.10
N ALA A 224 10.48 23.92 -9.35
CA ALA A 224 10.96 25.21 -9.82
C ALA A 224 12.49 25.27 -10.01
N ALA A 225 13.24 24.50 -9.22
CA ALA A 225 14.70 24.46 -9.31
C ALA A 225 15.19 23.65 -10.52
N ASN A 226 14.61 22.47 -10.77
CA ASN A 226 15.11 21.54 -11.79
C ASN A 226 14.03 20.62 -12.39
N GLY A 227 12.81 21.13 -12.57
CA GLY A 227 11.71 20.42 -13.22
C GLY A 227 11.86 20.28 -14.74
N LEU A 228 11.29 19.20 -15.29
CA LEU A 228 11.17 19.02 -16.72
C LEU A 228 10.30 20.10 -17.37
N SER A 229 10.70 20.59 -18.53
CA SER A 229 9.87 21.50 -19.32
C SER A 229 8.56 20.83 -19.74
N ARG A 230 7.42 21.51 -19.55
CA ARG A 230 6.05 21.04 -19.83
C ARG A 230 5.52 19.91 -18.92
N SER A 231 6.22 19.54 -17.85
CA SER A 231 5.65 18.63 -16.86
C SER A 231 4.55 19.31 -16.05
N PHE A 232 3.57 18.52 -15.62
CA PHE A 232 2.54 18.97 -14.69
C PHE A 232 3.00 18.64 -13.28
N ASN A 233 3.18 19.65 -12.41
CA ASN A 233 3.58 19.42 -11.03
C ASN A 233 2.35 19.16 -10.15
N LEU A 234 2.24 17.94 -9.64
CA LEU A 234 1.26 17.54 -8.64
C LEU A 234 1.98 16.77 -7.53
N PRO A 235 2.41 17.44 -6.45
CA PRO A 235 3.18 16.79 -5.39
C PRO A 235 2.44 15.59 -4.79
N LEU A 236 3.16 14.51 -4.49
CA LEU A 236 2.59 13.26 -3.92
C LEU A 236 1.66 13.54 -2.73
N SER A 237 2.04 14.49 -1.88
CA SER A 237 1.28 14.86 -0.67
C SER A 237 -0.11 15.46 -0.91
N PHE A 238 -0.42 15.85 -2.15
CA PHE A 238 -1.71 16.39 -2.56
C PHE A 238 -2.43 15.52 -3.61
N LEU A 239 -1.81 14.42 -4.05
CA LEU A 239 -2.33 13.59 -5.14
C LEU A 239 -3.75 13.09 -4.84
N ARG A 240 -3.99 12.57 -3.62
CA ARG A 240 -5.31 12.09 -3.18
C ARG A 240 -6.41 13.14 -3.15
N THR A 241 -6.09 14.43 -2.96
CA THR A 241 -7.10 15.50 -2.91
C THR A 241 -7.29 16.21 -4.24
N ARG A 242 -6.28 16.15 -5.12
CA ARG A 242 -6.20 16.92 -6.36
C ARG A 242 -6.05 16.06 -7.62
N PHE A 243 -6.22 14.75 -7.54
CA PHE A 243 -6.16 13.85 -8.72
C PHE A 243 -7.15 14.25 -9.82
N LYS A 244 -8.27 14.90 -9.46
CA LYS A 244 -9.28 15.43 -10.41
C LYS A 244 -8.76 16.53 -11.33
N GLU A 245 -7.59 17.09 -11.06
CA GLU A 245 -6.92 18.04 -11.97
C GLU A 245 -6.24 17.34 -13.16
N LEU A 246 -6.07 16.02 -13.09
CA LEU A 246 -5.56 15.20 -14.17
C LEU A 246 -6.69 14.86 -15.15
N ALA A 247 -6.36 14.82 -16.43
CA ALA A 247 -7.28 14.45 -17.49
C ALA A 247 -7.27 12.92 -17.65
N PRO A 248 -8.40 12.22 -17.45
CA PRO A 248 -8.46 10.76 -17.48
C PRO A 248 -8.14 10.15 -18.86
N GLU A 249 -8.27 10.94 -19.92
CA GLU A 249 -8.01 10.55 -21.31
C GLU A 249 -6.50 10.49 -21.66
N ILE A 250 -5.64 11.04 -20.80
CA ILE A 250 -4.20 11.23 -21.08
C ILE A 250 -3.39 10.19 -20.31
N SER A 251 -2.45 9.52 -20.99
CA SER A 251 -1.46 8.68 -20.33
C SER A 251 -0.39 9.55 -19.64
N TYR A 252 -0.08 9.24 -18.38
CA TYR A 252 0.91 9.99 -17.59
C TYR A 252 2.19 9.20 -17.36
N VAL A 253 3.31 9.92 -17.26
CA VAL A 253 4.59 9.35 -16.82
C VAL A 253 5.07 10.10 -15.59
N ALA A 254 5.03 9.43 -14.43
CA ALA A 254 5.48 10.00 -13.17
C ALA A 254 6.99 9.89 -12.98
N TYR A 255 7.60 10.98 -12.49
CA TYR A 255 9.02 11.00 -12.11
C TYR A 255 9.25 11.76 -10.80
N CYS A 256 10.34 11.38 -10.12
CA CYS A 256 10.90 12.08 -8.96
C CYS A 256 12.41 11.80 -8.90
N ASP A 257 13.11 12.28 -7.87
CA ASP A 257 14.58 12.15 -7.81
C ASP A 257 15.06 10.75 -7.47
N THR A 258 14.27 9.92 -6.77
CA THR A 258 14.72 8.60 -6.31
C THR A 258 13.84 7.43 -6.76
N GLY A 259 12.87 7.68 -7.65
CA GLY A 259 11.86 6.68 -8.06
C GLY A 259 10.79 6.35 -7.00
N GLY A 260 11.02 6.61 -5.72
CA GLY A 260 10.09 6.24 -4.64
C GLY A 260 8.80 7.06 -4.63
N ARG A 261 8.84 8.37 -4.89
CA ARG A 261 7.62 9.18 -4.95
C ARG A 261 6.82 8.90 -6.22
N SER A 262 7.50 8.64 -7.34
CA SER A 262 6.86 8.33 -8.62
C SER A 262 6.22 6.94 -8.62
N SER A 263 6.81 5.94 -7.97
CA SER A 263 6.16 4.63 -7.76
C SER A 263 4.90 4.76 -6.92
N ALA A 264 4.93 5.54 -5.82
CA ALA A 264 3.76 5.76 -4.98
C ALA A 264 2.66 6.53 -5.71
N ALA A 265 3.02 7.54 -6.49
CA ALA A 265 2.04 8.26 -7.30
C ALA A 265 1.42 7.38 -8.39
N ALA A 266 2.21 6.54 -9.07
CA ALA A 266 1.70 5.59 -10.04
C ALA A 266 0.73 4.60 -9.39
N PHE A 267 1.05 4.09 -8.20
CA PHE A 267 0.15 3.21 -7.45
C PHE A 267 -1.20 3.89 -7.14
N LEU A 268 -1.15 5.09 -6.57
CA LEU A 268 -2.35 5.85 -6.18
C LEU A 268 -3.22 6.24 -7.39
N LEU A 269 -2.61 6.55 -8.54
CA LEU A 269 -3.36 6.91 -9.75
C LEU A 269 -3.92 5.69 -10.47
N THR A 270 -3.23 4.55 -10.43
CA THR A 270 -3.77 3.27 -10.92
C THR A 270 -4.99 2.84 -10.10
N GLN A 271 -5.01 3.09 -8.78
CA GLN A 271 -6.20 2.86 -7.93
C GLN A 271 -7.42 3.65 -8.41
N GLU A 272 -7.21 4.89 -8.86
CA GLU A 272 -8.27 5.76 -9.38
C GLU A 272 -8.57 5.51 -10.88
N GLY A 273 -7.90 4.52 -11.50
CA GLY A 273 -8.16 4.09 -12.88
C GLY A 273 -7.39 4.84 -13.97
N TYR A 274 -6.43 5.70 -13.63
CA TYR A 274 -5.60 6.40 -14.62
C TYR A 274 -4.57 5.47 -15.27
N ASP A 275 -4.26 5.71 -16.55
CA ASP A 275 -3.15 5.05 -17.24
C ASP A 275 -1.83 5.78 -16.93
N ILE A 276 -1.01 5.16 -16.09
CA ILE A 276 0.24 5.76 -15.60
C ILE A 276 1.39 4.77 -15.54
N CYS A 277 2.56 5.23 -15.97
CA CYS A 277 3.84 4.55 -15.78
C CYS A 277 4.76 5.41 -14.92
N PHE A 278 5.78 4.80 -14.32
CA PHE A 278 6.78 5.54 -13.55
C PHE A 278 8.21 5.21 -14.00
N VAL A 279 9.10 6.19 -13.81
CA VAL A 279 10.54 6.00 -14.00
C VAL A 279 11.16 5.61 -12.67
N ALA A 280 11.81 4.45 -12.63
CA ALA A 280 12.32 3.83 -11.40
C ALA A 280 13.66 4.41 -10.91
N THR A 281 14.42 5.10 -11.77
CA THR A 281 15.78 5.56 -11.47
C THR A 281 15.82 7.07 -11.17
N SER A 282 16.95 7.52 -10.60
CA SER A 282 17.32 8.93 -10.40
C SER A 282 17.49 9.65 -11.73
N ALA A 283 16.39 9.89 -12.42
CA ALA A 283 16.34 10.28 -13.82
C ALA A 283 16.58 11.77 -14.06
N ILE A 284 16.70 12.59 -13.02
CA ILE A 284 16.65 14.04 -13.17
C ILE A 284 17.95 14.59 -13.77
N ASP A 285 19.11 14.09 -13.33
CA ASP A 285 20.39 14.50 -13.90
C ASP A 285 20.54 14.09 -15.38
N GLU A 286 19.99 12.95 -15.79
CA GLU A 286 19.97 12.51 -17.21
C GLU A 286 18.90 13.21 -18.05
N LEU A 287 17.80 13.66 -17.44
CA LEU A 287 16.73 14.39 -18.13
C LEU A 287 17.10 15.85 -18.41
N LEU A 288 17.99 16.45 -17.61
CA LEU A 288 18.44 17.84 -17.74
C LEU A 288 19.61 18.04 -18.73
N THR A 289 20.34 16.99 -19.08
CA THR A 289 21.51 17.07 -19.98
C THR A 289 21.16 17.24 -21.47
N HIS A 290 19.88 17.07 -21.85
CA HIS A 290 19.39 17.37 -23.20
C HIS A 290 18.22 18.36 -23.20
N PRO A 291 18.50 19.67 -23.08
CA PRO A 291 17.50 20.71 -23.26
C PRO A 291 16.89 20.64 -24.67
N ILE A 292 15.58 20.83 -24.75
CA ILE A 292 14.86 21.06 -26.01
C ILE A 292 15.46 22.33 -26.64
N PRO A 293 15.93 22.32 -27.90
CA PRO A 293 16.52 23.49 -28.50
C PRO A 293 15.49 24.64 -28.57
N PRO A 294 15.83 25.85 -28.09
CA PRO A 294 14.98 27.01 -28.28
C PRO A 294 14.95 27.41 -29.77
N ILE A 295 13.76 27.75 -30.28
CA ILE A 295 13.62 28.40 -31.58
C ILE A 295 14.29 29.78 -31.48
N ALA A 296 15.27 30.03 -32.35
CA ALA A 296 16.02 31.28 -32.42
C ALA A 296 15.09 32.46 -32.78
N ALA A 297 15.15 33.52 -31.98
CA ALA A 297 14.62 34.83 -32.34
C ALA A 297 15.63 35.59 -33.25
N PRO A 298 15.15 36.45 -34.17
CA PRO A 298 15.94 36.98 -35.26
C PRO A 298 16.86 38.13 -34.83
N THR A 299 18.11 38.11 -35.31
CA THR A 299 19.11 39.17 -35.19
C THR A 299 18.85 40.32 -36.17
N ALA A 300 18.84 41.55 -35.66
CA ALA A 300 18.65 42.77 -36.42
C ALA A 300 19.98 43.39 -36.90
N ALA A 301 20.10 43.51 -38.23
CA ALA A 301 20.65 44.60 -39.06
C ALA A 301 21.95 45.38 -38.67
N VAL A 302 23.06 45.00 -39.32
CA VAL A 302 23.86 45.73 -40.35
C VAL A 302 23.80 47.30 -40.46
N SER A 303 24.98 47.93 -40.20
CA SER A 303 25.73 49.02 -40.91
C SER A 303 25.17 50.46 -41.07
N PRO A 304 25.96 51.54 -41.39
CA PRO A 304 27.21 51.54 -42.21
C PRO A 304 28.37 52.54 -41.89
N ALA A 305 29.38 52.40 -42.76
CA ALA A 305 30.74 52.97 -42.93
C ALA A 305 30.95 54.50 -42.90
N PRO A 306 32.22 54.96 -42.82
CA PRO A 306 32.64 56.26 -43.35
C PRO A 306 33.58 56.16 -44.57
N ALA A 307 33.49 57.16 -45.45
CA ALA A 307 34.22 57.33 -46.69
C ALA A 307 35.44 58.27 -46.56
N GLU A 308 36.49 57.91 -47.29
CA GLU A 308 37.54 58.66 -48.01
C GLU A 308 38.14 60.01 -47.51
N VAL A 309 39.48 60.05 -47.61
CA VAL A 309 40.44 61.15 -47.42
C VAL A 309 40.53 61.98 -48.73
N PRO A 310 40.87 63.31 -48.75
CA PRO A 310 42.28 63.69 -49.04
C PRO A 310 42.79 65.10 -48.58
N ALA A 311 44.10 65.12 -48.32
CA ALA A 311 45.14 66.07 -48.76
C ALA A 311 45.22 67.58 -48.33
N GLN A 312 46.43 67.89 -47.82
CA GLN A 312 47.23 69.14 -47.86
C GLN A 312 46.86 70.29 -46.91
N ALA A 313 47.64 70.41 -45.83
CA ALA A 313 47.59 71.48 -44.83
C ALA A 313 48.76 72.48 -44.95
N THR A 314 48.43 73.77 -45.02
CA THR A 314 49.32 74.93 -45.05
C THR A 314 49.78 75.35 -43.64
N SER A 315 50.81 76.20 -43.55
CA SER A 315 51.47 76.62 -42.29
C SER A 315 50.59 77.37 -41.29
N ALA A 316 49.38 77.81 -41.67
CA ALA A 316 48.36 78.33 -40.73
C ALA A 316 47.56 77.22 -40.05
N GLN A 317 47.25 76.13 -40.76
CA GLN A 317 46.53 74.96 -40.25
C GLN A 317 47.34 74.15 -39.23
N ARG A 318 48.69 74.28 -39.21
CA ARG A 318 49.54 73.67 -38.18
C ARG A 318 49.42 74.33 -36.79
N ARG A 319 49.01 75.61 -36.70
CA ARG A 319 48.82 76.28 -35.40
C ARG A 319 47.44 75.97 -34.80
N GLU A 320 46.39 75.95 -35.61
CA GLU A 320 45.06 75.49 -35.18
C GLU A 320 45.05 73.99 -34.81
N ALA A 321 45.66 73.12 -35.63
CA ALA A 321 45.75 71.69 -35.31
C ALA A 321 46.56 71.38 -34.04
N MET A 322 47.50 72.25 -33.64
CA MET A 322 48.26 72.09 -32.40
C MET A 322 47.43 72.49 -31.17
N VAL A 323 46.58 73.51 -31.30
CA VAL A 323 45.63 73.91 -30.24
C VAL A 323 44.52 72.87 -30.09
N ASP A 324 43.98 72.35 -31.20
CA ASP A 324 42.98 71.28 -31.17
C ASP A 324 43.54 69.96 -30.61
N ALA A 325 44.81 69.64 -30.92
CA ALA A 325 45.50 68.49 -30.34
C ALA A 325 45.74 68.65 -28.83
N GLU A 326 46.07 69.85 -28.36
CA GLU A 326 46.25 70.15 -26.93
C GLU A 326 44.92 70.04 -26.17
N VAL A 327 43.84 70.59 -26.72
CA VAL A 327 42.49 70.49 -26.14
C VAL A 327 42.00 69.03 -26.14
N HIS A 328 42.27 68.26 -27.20
CA HIS A 328 41.95 66.84 -27.26
C HIS A 328 42.76 66.02 -26.25
N ALA A 329 44.06 66.32 -26.08
CA ALA A 329 44.90 65.68 -25.08
C ALA A 329 44.42 65.96 -23.65
N GLN A 330 43.98 67.18 -23.35
CA GLN A 330 43.38 67.55 -22.06
C GLN A 330 42.03 66.85 -21.82
N SER A 331 41.21 66.68 -22.86
CA SER A 331 39.95 65.93 -22.79
C SER A 331 40.18 64.44 -22.53
N LEU A 332 41.14 63.83 -23.22
CA LEU A 332 41.55 62.44 -22.99
C LEU A 332 42.11 62.25 -21.58
N ALA A 333 42.92 63.19 -21.07
CA ALA A 333 43.42 63.13 -19.70
C ALA A 333 42.28 63.15 -18.68
N ALA A 334 41.24 63.97 -18.89
CA ALA A 334 40.06 64.01 -18.02
C ALA A 334 39.18 62.74 -18.13
N GLU A 335 39.14 62.08 -19.29
CA GLU A 335 38.47 60.79 -19.46
C GLU A 335 39.23 59.65 -18.79
N VAL A 336 40.55 59.64 -18.90
CA VAL A 336 41.42 58.68 -18.20
C VAL A 336 41.27 58.83 -16.69
N GLU A 337 41.23 60.06 -16.16
CA GLU A 337 41.00 60.30 -14.73
C GLU A 337 39.63 59.79 -14.27
N ARG A 338 38.57 60.04 -15.06
CA ARG A 338 37.23 59.49 -14.77
C ARG A 338 37.21 57.96 -14.80
N ALA A 339 37.93 57.34 -15.74
CA ALA A 339 38.07 55.89 -15.80
C ALA A 339 38.82 55.33 -14.58
N HIS A 340 39.88 55.99 -14.11
CA HIS A 340 40.59 55.59 -12.89
C HIS A 340 39.70 55.64 -11.65
N ILE A 341 38.89 56.69 -11.50
CA ILE A 341 37.94 56.81 -10.39
C ILE A 341 36.89 55.68 -10.45
N GLN A 342 36.38 55.36 -11.63
CA GLN A 342 35.42 54.25 -11.81
C GLN A 342 36.04 52.89 -11.50
N ILE A 343 37.29 52.66 -11.91
CA ILE A 343 38.02 51.41 -11.60
C ILE A 343 38.25 51.30 -10.09
N ALA A 344 38.66 52.38 -9.41
CA ALA A 344 38.85 52.38 -7.97
C ALA A 344 37.54 52.07 -7.21
N HIS A 345 36.41 52.65 -7.64
CA HIS A 345 35.10 52.37 -7.06
C HIS A 345 34.66 50.91 -7.32
N ALA A 346 34.89 50.38 -8.52
CA ALA A 346 34.60 48.99 -8.83
C ALA A 346 35.44 48.01 -7.98
N GLN A 347 36.72 48.33 -7.75
CA GLN A 347 37.59 47.55 -6.88
C GLN A 347 37.13 47.57 -5.42
N GLN A 348 36.63 48.71 -4.93
CA GLN A 348 36.05 48.81 -3.59
C GLN A 348 34.81 47.92 -3.44
N LEU A 349 33.89 47.94 -4.41
CA LEU A 349 32.69 47.10 -4.39
C LEU A 349 33.01 45.60 -4.41
N VAL A 350 34.04 45.20 -5.15
CA VAL A 350 34.51 43.80 -5.16
C VAL A 350 35.08 43.41 -3.79
N ALA A 351 35.86 44.29 -3.16
CA ALA A 351 36.39 44.04 -1.82
C ALA A 351 35.29 43.93 -0.75
N GLU A 352 34.26 44.78 -0.82
CA GLU A 352 33.08 44.72 0.06
C GLU A 352 32.28 43.43 -0.15
N ALA A 353 32.09 42.99 -1.41
CA ALA A 353 31.43 41.73 -1.73
C ALA A 353 32.21 40.51 -1.24
N GLU A 354 33.55 40.52 -1.33
CA GLU A 354 34.39 39.46 -0.79
C GLU A 354 34.35 39.40 0.74
N ALA A 355 34.32 40.54 1.42
CA ALA A 355 34.18 40.61 2.88
C ALA A 355 32.83 40.05 3.32
N ALA A 356 31.73 40.47 2.69
CA ALA A 356 30.39 39.95 2.97
C ALA A 356 30.29 38.43 2.72
N LYS A 357 30.96 37.91 1.68
CA LYS A 357 31.01 36.47 1.40
C LYS A 357 31.75 35.69 2.48
N ARG A 358 32.81 36.26 3.08
CA ARG A 358 33.55 35.62 4.20
C ARG A 358 32.70 35.57 5.46
N GLU A 359 32.04 36.66 5.82
CA GLU A 359 31.12 36.69 6.98
C GLU A 359 29.96 35.71 6.82
N ALA A 360 29.35 35.64 5.62
CA ALA A 360 28.31 34.68 5.33
C ALA A 360 28.80 33.21 5.45
N ALA A 361 30.03 32.94 4.99
CA ALA A 361 30.62 31.60 5.10
C ALA A 361 30.91 31.21 6.56
N GLU A 362 31.39 32.13 7.39
CA GLU A 362 31.60 31.90 8.83
C GLU A 362 30.27 31.64 9.56
N TYR A 363 29.22 32.41 9.25
CA TYR A 363 27.89 32.18 9.81
C TYR A 363 27.34 30.81 9.44
N VAL A 364 27.45 30.40 8.17
CA VAL A 364 27.02 29.07 7.72
C VAL A 364 27.82 27.97 8.41
N ALA A 365 29.15 28.13 8.54
CA ALA A 365 29.99 27.17 9.26
C ALA A 365 29.58 27.01 10.73
N GLN A 366 29.25 28.12 11.39
CA GLN A 366 28.77 28.11 12.78
C GLN A 366 27.40 27.42 12.91
N GLN A 367 26.46 27.71 12.01
CA GLN A 367 25.13 27.07 12.02
C GLN A 367 25.23 25.56 11.76
N VAL A 368 26.05 25.14 10.79
CA VAL A 368 26.30 23.72 10.51
C VAL A 368 26.97 23.03 11.70
N GLY A 369 27.90 23.70 12.38
CA GLY A 369 28.52 23.18 13.61
C GLY A 369 27.50 22.95 14.74
N ASN A 370 26.63 23.93 14.97
CA ASN A 370 25.57 23.84 15.98
C ASN A 370 24.56 22.72 15.66
N GLU A 371 24.12 22.62 14.40
CA GLU A 371 23.18 21.58 13.99
C GLU A 371 23.81 20.19 14.07
N ARG A 372 25.10 20.06 13.74
CA ARG A 372 25.84 18.80 13.87
C ARG A 372 25.96 18.37 15.35
N ALA A 373 26.19 19.31 16.26
CA ALA A 373 26.20 19.02 17.70
C ALA A 373 24.81 18.59 18.20
N ARG A 374 23.73 19.22 17.71
CA ARG A 374 22.35 18.85 18.04
C ARG A 374 22.02 17.43 17.56
N ILE A 375 22.35 17.11 16.31
CA ILE A 375 22.16 15.77 15.74
C ILE A 375 22.93 14.73 16.55
N GLN A 376 24.19 15.00 16.93
CA GLN A 376 24.97 14.07 17.76
C GLN A 376 24.35 13.82 19.14
N GLN A 377 23.76 14.84 19.77
CA GLN A 377 23.04 14.68 21.03
C GLN A 377 21.76 13.84 20.85
N GLU A 378 21.01 14.08 19.77
CA GLU A 378 19.81 13.29 19.46
C GLU A 378 20.16 11.82 19.15
N GLU A 379 21.22 11.56 18.37
CA GLU A 379 21.72 10.22 18.10
C GLU A 379 22.14 9.49 19.39
N ALA A 380 22.85 10.18 20.30
CA ALA A 380 23.23 9.62 21.59
C ALA A 380 22.00 9.27 22.44
N ALA A 381 20.99 10.14 22.47
CA ALA A 381 19.73 9.89 23.19
C ALA A 381 18.95 8.72 22.59
N VAL A 382 18.89 8.60 21.26
CA VAL A 382 18.24 7.48 20.57
C VAL A 382 18.97 6.16 20.85
N ARG A 383 20.32 6.17 20.82
CA ARG A 383 21.12 4.98 21.15
C ARG A 383 20.87 4.51 22.59
N ALA A 384 20.79 5.44 23.55
CA ALA A 384 20.47 5.10 24.94
C ALA A 384 19.08 4.45 25.09
N LYS A 385 18.07 4.97 24.39
CA LYS A 385 16.71 4.39 24.38
C LYS A 385 16.69 3.00 23.73
N LEU A 386 17.48 2.78 22.69
CA LEU A 386 17.59 1.47 22.03
C LEU A 386 18.21 0.42 22.97
N GLU A 387 19.23 0.79 23.74
CA GLU A 387 19.82 -0.10 24.75
C GLU A 387 18.81 -0.45 25.86
N GLU A 388 18.04 0.52 26.33
CA GLU A 388 16.99 0.30 27.33
C GLU A 388 15.89 -0.64 26.81
N ALA A 389 15.42 -0.40 25.57
CA ALA A 389 14.46 -1.28 24.91
C ALA A 389 15.00 -2.71 24.73
N GLY A 390 16.29 -2.86 24.40
CA GLY A 390 16.96 -4.15 24.32
C GLY A 390 16.98 -4.89 25.66
N ARG A 391 17.26 -4.18 26.77
CA ARG A 391 17.19 -4.78 28.12
C ARG A 391 15.78 -5.24 28.47
N LEU A 392 14.77 -4.42 28.16
CA LEU A 392 13.37 -4.75 28.44
C LEU A 392 12.90 -5.97 27.62
N LYS A 393 13.28 -6.03 26.34
CA LYS A 393 13.00 -7.19 25.48
C LYS A 393 13.56 -8.48 26.07
N ASN A 394 14.84 -8.47 26.46
CA ASN A 394 15.47 -9.65 27.06
C ASN A 394 14.78 -10.08 28.36
N LEU A 395 14.33 -9.12 29.19
CA LEU A 395 13.59 -9.41 30.42
C LEU A 395 12.23 -10.07 30.11
N LEU A 396 11.50 -9.55 29.12
CA LEU A 396 10.21 -10.10 28.70
C LEU A 396 10.35 -11.50 28.09
N GLU A 397 11.39 -11.74 27.29
CA GLU A 397 11.68 -13.07 26.75
C GLU A 397 11.98 -14.09 27.85
N GLN A 398 12.74 -13.70 28.88
CA GLN A 398 12.98 -14.55 30.05
C GLN A 398 11.70 -14.84 30.84
N GLN A 399 10.85 -13.83 31.06
CA GLN A 399 9.56 -14.02 31.73
C GLN A 399 8.63 -14.93 30.94
N HIS A 400 8.55 -14.75 29.62
CA HIS A 400 7.75 -15.60 28.75
C HIS A 400 8.25 -17.05 28.73
N ALA A 401 9.57 -17.26 28.67
CA ALA A 401 10.16 -18.59 28.73
C ALA A 401 9.86 -19.29 30.07
N ALA A 402 9.94 -18.57 31.20
CA ALA A 402 9.59 -19.10 32.51
C ALA A 402 8.10 -19.46 32.62
N ALA A 403 7.21 -18.58 32.17
CA ALA A 403 5.76 -18.82 32.18
C ALA A 403 5.37 -20.00 31.27
N SER A 404 5.98 -20.12 30.10
CA SER A 404 5.75 -21.25 29.18
C SER A 404 6.21 -22.58 29.79
N ALA A 405 7.37 -22.60 30.45
CA ALA A 405 7.86 -23.79 31.14
C ALA A 405 6.94 -24.21 32.29
N GLU A 406 6.41 -23.25 33.06
CA GLU A 406 5.46 -23.52 34.13
C GLU A 406 4.12 -24.05 33.61
N ALA A 407 3.56 -23.42 32.57
CA ALA A 407 2.35 -23.88 31.91
C ALA A 407 2.51 -25.31 31.34
N ALA A 408 3.68 -25.64 30.78
CA ALA A 408 3.98 -26.98 30.29
C ALA A 408 4.02 -28.02 31.44
N ARG A 409 4.57 -27.65 32.61
CA ARG A 409 4.55 -28.52 33.81
C ARG A 409 3.12 -28.76 34.29
N GLN A 410 2.33 -27.70 34.42
CA GLN A 410 0.92 -27.80 34.84
C GLN A 410 0.10 -28.66 33.87
N ARG A 411 0.28 -28.51 32.55
CA ARG A 411 -0.38 -29.36 31.55
C ARG A 411 -0.02 -30.84 31.72
N LYS A 412 1.26 -31.17 31.98
CA LYS A 412 1.67 -32.56 32.24
C LYS A 412 1.04 -33.12 33.51
N GLU A 413 0.99 -32.34 34.59
CA GLU A 413 0.36 -32.76 35.84
C GLU A 413 -1.16 -32.95 35.68
N HIS A 414 -1.85 -32.03 35.00
CA HIS A 414 -3.27 -32.15 34.72
C HIS A 414 -3.57 -33.36 33.82
N ALA A 415 -2.76 -33.60 32.79
CA ALA A 415 -2.89 -34.78 31.93
C ALA A 415 -2.70 -36.08 32.74
N ALA A 416 -1.67 -36.16 33.59
CA ALA A 416 -1.44 -37.33 34.44
C ALA A 416 -2.60 -37.58 35.43
N ARG A 417 -3.14 -36.52 36.04
CA ARG A 417 -4.32 -36.63 36.93
C ARG A 417 -5.57 -37.08 36.19
N ALA A 418 -5.80 -36.55 34.98
CA ALA A 418 -6.92 -36.96 34.15
C ALA A 418 -6.82 -38.44 33.75
N GLN A 419 -5.62 -38.90 33.38
CA GLN A 419 -5.36 -40.28 33.01
C GLN A 419 -5.61 -41.25 34.18
N LEU A 420 -5.09 -40.94 35.37
CA LEU A 420 -5.37 -41.69 36.60
C LEU A 420 -6.86 -41.72 36.97
N ALA A 421 -7.57 -40.61 36.77
CA ALA A 421 -9.01 -40.57 37.01
C ALA A 421 -9.78 -41.45 36.02
N GLN A 422 -9.38 -41.43 34.75
CA GLN A 422 -9.97 -42.24 33.69
C GLN A 422 -9.76 -43.74 33.95
N GLU A 423 -8.56 -44.15 34.33
CA GLU A 423 -8.26 -45.54 34.72
C GLU A 423 -9.09 -46.00 35.93
N ARG A 424 -9.33 -45.12 36.92
CA ARG A 424 -10.19 -45.45 38.08
C ARG A 424 -11.64 -45.64 37.68
N ILE A 425 -12.15 -44.77 36.79
CA ILE A 425 -13.52 -44.88 36.27
C ILE A 425 -13.68 -46.19 35.49
N GLU A 426 -12.71 -46.52 34.64
CA GLU A 426 -12.74 -47.73 33.81
C GLU A 426 -12.72 -49.01 34.66
N ARG A 427 -11.86 -49.08 35.69
CA ARG A 427 -11.87 -50.20 36.65
C ARG A 427 -13.20 -50.32 37.38
N ALA A 428 -13.76 -49.20 37.84
CA ALA A 428 -15.05 -49.21 38.53
C ALA A 428 -16.20 -49.63 37.60
N LEU A 429 -16.10 -49.32 36.31
CA LEU A 429 -17.05 -49.77 35.30
C LEU A 429 -16.96 -51.29 35.12
N GLN A 430 -15.75 -51.83 34.94
CA GLN A 430 -15.50 -53.27 34.80
C GLN A 430 -15.98 -54.06 36.02
N GLU A 431 -15.74 -53.57 37.24
CA GLU A 431 -16.24 -54.21 38.46
C GLU A 431 -17.78 -54.23 38.52
N LYS A 432 -18.42 -53.15 38.06
CA LYS A 432 -19.89 -53.08 37.99
C LYS A 432 -20.45 -54.01 36.92
N GLU A 433 -19.83 -54.08 35.75
CA GLU A 433 -20.22 -55.00 34.67
C GLU A 433 -20.11 -56.45 35.13
N ALA A 434 -18.99 -56.83 35.75
CA ALA A 434 -18.81 -58.19 36.28
C ALA A 434 -19.87 -58.55 37.33
N ARG A 435 -20.22 -57.62 38.23
CA ARG A 435 -21.34 -57.81 39.18
C ARG A 435 -22.68 -57.98 38.47
N LEU A 436 -22.93 -57.18 37.43
CA LEU A 436 -24.17 -57.25 36.66
C LEU A 436 -24.31 -58.62 35.98
N GLU A 437 -23.23 -59.09 35.34
CA GLU A 437 -23.18 -60.41 34.71
C GLU A 437 -23.44 -61.53 35.71
N GLU A 438 -22.88 -61.44 36.92
CA GLU A 438 -23.10 -62.44 37.96
C GLU A 438 -24.56 -62.48 38.44
N VAL A 439 -25.18 -61.31 38.62
CA VAL A 439 -26.62 -61.21 38.94
C VAL A 439 -27.47 -61.81 37.82
N PHE A 440 -27.19 -61.49 36.55
CA PHE A 440 -27.91 -62.08 35.42
C PHE A 440 -27.76 -63.61 35.35
N ARG A 441 -26.56 -64.12 35.64
CA ARG A 441 -26.29 -65.56 35.67
C ARG A 441 -27.10 -66.26 36.76
N GLN A 442 -27.19 -65.67 37.95
CA GLN A 442 -27.99 -66.18 39.06
C GLN A 442 -29.50 -66.18 38.72
N GLN A 443 -30.01 -65.09 38.13
CA GLN A 443 -31.40 -65.00 37.70
C GLN A 443 -31.75 -66.04 36.63
N ALA A 444 -30.86 -66.27 35.66
CA ALA A 444 -31.05 -67.29 34.64
C ALA A 444 -31.15 -68.70 35.24
N GLN A 445 -30.26 -69.04 36.18
CA GLN A 445 -30.31 -70.32 36.90
C GLN A 445 -31.61 -70.49 37.71
N GLN A 446 -32.09 -69.43 38.38
CA GLN A 446 -33.37 -69.46 39.10
C GLN A 446 -34.56 -69.71 38.16
N LEU A 447 -34.57 -69.03 37.00
CA LEU A 447 -35.60 -69.23 35.97
C LEU A 447 -35.60 -70.67 35.45
N GLU A 448 -34.43 -71.24 35.21
CA GLU A 448 -34.28 -72.61 34.73
C GLU A 448 -34.77 -73.63 35.78
N GLN A 449 -34.44 -73.43 37.07
CA GLN A 449 -34.94 -74.24 38.17
C GLN A 449 -36.48 -74.17 38.30
N LEU A 450 -37.05 -72.96 38.19
CA LEU A 450 -38.51 -72.78 38.20
C LEU A 450 -39.17 -73.49 37.02
N GLN A 451 -38.60 -73.42 35.82
CA GLN A 451 -39.13 -74.12 34.64
C GLN A 451 -39.11 -75.65 34.81
N VAL A 452 -38.01 -76.19 35.36
CA VAL A 452 -37.90 -77.63 35.66
C VAL A 452 -38.93 -78.05 36.70
N ALA A 453 -39.10 -77.29 37.78
CA ALA A 453 -40.10 -77.56 38.81
C ALA A 453 -41.53 -77.54 38.23
N THR A 454 -41.85 -76.53 37.41
CA THR A 454 -43.16 -76.42 36.75
C THR A 454 -43.42 -77.58 35.78
N GLN A 455 -42.39 -78.05 35.05
CA GLN A 455 -42.50 -79.22 34.18
C GLN A 455 -42.69 -80.53 34.98
N GLN A 456 -42.03 -80.68 36.12
CA GLN A 456 -42.19 -81.82 37.00
C GLN A 456 -43.60 -81.86 37.63
N GLU A 457 -44.13 -80.72 38.07
CA GLU A 457 -45.53 -80.60 38.53
C GLU A 457 -46.52 -80.93 37.42
N ARG A 458 -46.30 -80.43 36.18
CA ARG A 458 -47.14 -80.81 35.04
C ARG A 458 -47.10 -82.30 34.72
N ARG A 459 -45.95 -82.97 34.89
CA ARG A 459 -45.84 -84.42 34.71
C ARG A 459 -46.56 -85.19 35.81
N SER A 460 -46.42 -84.79 37.07
CA SER A 460 -47.11 -85.47 38.18
C SER A 460 -48.63 -85.32 38.10
N LEU A 461 -49.13 -84.18 37.62
CA LEU A 461 -50.56 -83.93 37.34
C LEU A 461 -51.11 -84.76 36.17
N ASN A 462 -50.29 -85.12 35.19
CA ASN A 462 -50.70 -85.99 34.07
C ASN A 462 -50.67 -87.48 34.42
N ASP A 463 -49.84 -87.91 35.38
CA ASP A 463 -49.77 -89.31 35.85
C ASP A 463 -50.88 -89.65 36.87
N THR A 464 -51.73 -88.69 37.27
CA THR A 464 -52.81 -88.86 38.25
C THR A 464 -54.23 -88.99 37.65
N TRP A 465 -54.36 -89.10 36.33
CA TRP A 465 -55.66 -89.24 35.63
C TRP A 465 -55.84 -90.59 34.93
#